data_AF-K1QFJ6-F1
#
_entry.id   AF-K1QFJ6-F1
#
_cell.length_a   1.000
_cell.length_b   1.000
_cell.length_c   1.000
_cell.angle_alpha   90.00
_cell.angle_beta   90.00
_cell.angle_gamma   90.00
#
_symmetry.space_group_name_H-M   'P 1'
#
loop_
_entity.id
_entity.type
_entity.pdbx_description
1 polymer ?
#
loop_
_entity_poly.entity_id
_entity_poly.type
_entity_poly.pdbx_seq_one_letter_code
_entity_poly.pdbx_strand_id
1 'polypeptide(L)'
;MRGVLFRDTVGGRATKPKMETSDGGVDDLHITTYLLMDAEGNLYVGGNISMELMCEIHDGCELLPLYCMDCDCPICSHCITSNHVGHKFQNVSEVVESKLRQLEESLGNEHAVLRLHELLSDSENRQKQLAEHRENLLRNVVDREEEIIEKVKLWREKMTEKIINFTDNEEKMLGKDTTLASALLKCKERNLEIGREDIAVDRCGNILVSVPNDNAIHLLDKTLTFKKLLMTEEDCLHRPTAVALDAEGYLCVGCENGQIHVVNYQCLLNTNRLRRLKFPKISSNDSSLNFPGHFCQKTFDEILKNYDA
;
A
#
# COMPACT_ATOMS: atom_id res chain seq x y z
N MET A 1 -18.62 3.06 21.64
CA MET A 1 -19.16 1.67 21.57
C MET A 1 -19.92 1.57 20.25
N ARG A 2 -19.43 0.77 19.28
CA ARG A 2 -20.01 -0.53 18.83
C ARG A 2 -21.49 -0.40 18.44
N GLY A 3 -21.97 -0.78 17.25
CA GLY A 3 -21.40 -1.52 16.12
C GLY A 3 -22.50 -1.75 15.07
N VAL A 4 -22.06 -2.09 13.86
CA VAL A 4 -22.82 -2.33 12.62
C VAL A 4 -23.71 -3.59 12.72
N LEU A 5 -24.84 -3.62 12.00
CA LEU A 5 -25.30 -4.79 11.23
C LEU A 5 -26.33 -4.42 10.16
N PHE A 6 -25.96 -4.68 8.90
CA PHE A 6 -26.84 -4.71 7.73
C PHE A 6 -27.79 -5.91 7.79
N ARG A 7 -28.98 -5.75 7.19
CA ARG A 7 -29.70 -6.88 6.57
C ARG A 7 -30.59 -6.37 5.43
N ASP A 8 -30.26 -6.82 4.22
CA ASP A 8 -31.11 -6.75 3.03
C ASP A 8 -32.38 -7.58 3.22
N THR A 9 -33.50 -7.06 2.74
CA THR A 9 -34.56 -7.88 2.11
C THR A 9 -35.37 -7.02 1.14
N VAL A 10 -35.38 -7.46 -0.11
CA VAL A 10 -36.30 -7.09 -1.19
C VAL A 10 -37.71 -7.57 -0.85
N GLY A 11 -38.73 -6.74 -1.12
CA GLY A 11 -40.08 -7.22 -1.46
C GLY A 11 -41.23 -6.84 -0.52
N GLY A 12 -42.14 -6.02 -1.04
CA GLY A 12 -43.58 -6.30 -0.91
C GLY A 12 -44.38 -5.64 0.21
N ARG A 13 -45.30 -4.77 -0.24
CA ARG A 13 -46.67 -4.57 0.28
C ARG A 13 -46.84 -3.54 1.41
N ALA A 14 -47.51 -2.45 1.05
CA ALA A 14 -48.01 -1.39 1.90
C ALA A 14 -48.96 -1.91 2.99
N THR A 15 -48.74 -1.47 4.23
CA THR A 15 -49.70 -1.59 5.34
C THR A 15 -50.03 -0.19 5.86
N LYS A 16 -51.30 0.18 5.80
CA LYS A 16 -51.85 1.41 6.40
C LYS A 16 -51.84 1.27 7.93
N PRO A 17 -51.50 2.31 8.71
CA PRO A 17 -51.76 2.28 10.14
C PRO A 17 -53.24 2.59 10.41
N LYS A 18 -53.88 1.71 11.17
CA LYS A 18 -55.19 1.87 11.81
C LYS A 18 -54.94 2.55 13.15
N MET A 19 -55.62 3.65 13.44
CA MET A 19 -55.60 4.30 14.77
C MET A 19 -57.02 4.21 15.34
N GLU A 20 -57.16 3.49 16.44
CA GLU A 20 -58.41 3.29 17.16
C GLU A 20 -58.65 4.45 18.14
N THR A 21 -59.93 4.79 18.28
CA THR A 21 -60.52 5.90 19.04
C THR A 21 -60.52 5.66 20.55
N SER A 22 -60.48 6.72 21.35
CA SER A 22 -60.97 6.71 22.74
C SER A 22 -61.88 7.90 23.02
N ASP A 23 -63.00 7.59 23.67
CA ASP A 23 -64.12 8.44 24.07
C ASP A 23 -63.78 9.73 24.80
N GLY A 24 -64.61 10.75 24.55
CA GLY A 24 -64.73 11.98 25.34
C GLY A 24 -65.74 12.91 24.68
N GLY A 25 -67.02 12.75 25.02
CA GLY A 25 -68.11 13.54 24.46
C GLY A 25 -68.02 15.03 24.83
N VAL A 26 -68.08 15.86 23.80
CA VAL A 26 -68.67 17.20 23.79
C VAL A 26 -69.28 17.37 22.40
N ASP A 27 -70.48 17.91 22.31
CA ASP A 27 -71.30 17.98 21.11
C ASP A 27 -70.64 18.82 19.99
N ASP A 28 -69.89 18.18 19.09
CA ASP A 28 -69.33 18.81 17.89
C ASP A 28 -70.29 18.63 16.72
N LEU A 29 -70.91 19.74 16.30
CA LEU A 29 -71.54 19.87 15.00
C LEU A 29 -70.50 19.54 13.92
N HIS A 30 -70.54 18.34 13.34
CA HIS A 30 -69.65 17.90 12.28
C HIS A 30 -69.78 18.81 11.04
N ILE A 31 -68.98 19.87 10.98
CA ILE A 31 -68.73 20.65 9.77
C ILE A 31 -67.91 19.78 8.83
N THR A 32 -68.57 19.16 7.86
CA THR A 32 -67.91 18.38 6.83
C THR A 32 -67.68 19.24 5.59
N THR A 33 -66.80 20.23 5.72
CA THR A 33 -66.21 20.92 4.57
C THR A 33 -65.13 20.00 4.00
N TYR A 34 -65.43 19.33 2.89
CA TYR A 34 -64.43 18.53 2.18
C TYR A 34 -63.72 19.39 1.14
N LEU A 35 -62.39 19.46 1.26
CA LEU A 35 -61.52 19.95 0.19
C LEU A 35 -61.35 18.82 -0.83
N LEU A 36 -61.91 18.99 -2.02
CA LEU A 36 -61.76 18.05 -3.13
C LEU A 36 -60.64 18.54 -4.03
N MET A 37 -59.66 17.68 -4.33
CA MET A 37 -58.66 17.96 -5.37
C MET A 37 -59.07 17.26 -6.66
N ASP A 38 -59.01 17.95 -7.79
CA ASP A 38 -59.10 17.30 -9.11
C ASP A 38 -57.79 16.60 -9.49
N ALA A 39 -57.81 15.86 -10.60
CA ALA A 39 -56.64 15.13 -11.11
C ALA A 39 -55.49 16.04 -11.56
N GLU A 40 -55.73 17.36 -11.66
CA GLU A 40 -54.78 18.39 -12.05
C GLU A 40 -54.22 19.14 -10.82
N GLY A 41 -54.67 18.81 -9.61
CA GLY A 41 -54.20 19.37 -8.34
C GLY A 41 -54.93 20.62 -7.88
N ASN A 42 -56.04 21.01 -8.52
CA ASN A 42 -56.82 22.18 -8.13
C ASN A 42 -57.79 21.84 -6.99
N LEU A 43 -57.86 22.73 -5.99
CA LEU A 43 -58.64 22.56 -4.77
C LEU A 43 -60.04 23.19 -4.91
N TYR A 44 -61.10 22.41 -4.72
CA TYR A 44 -62.49 22.86 -4.69
C TYR A 44 -63.12 22.63 -3.32
N VAL A 45 -63.89 23.61 -2.86
CA VAL A 45 -64.74 23.46 -1.67
C VAL A 45 -66.11 22.98 -2.14
N GLY A 46 -66.45 21.73 -1.85
CA GLY A 46 -67.74 21.14 -2.21
C GLY A 46 -68.75 21.19 -1.05
N GLY A 47 -69.76 22.07 -1.12
CA GLY A 47 -70.90 22.09 -0.20
C GLY A 47 -71.73 23.37 -0.31
N ASN A 48 -73.07 23.26 -0.34
CA ASN A 48 -73.97 24.41 -0.11
C ASN A 48 -74.06 24.61 1.41
N ILE A 49 -73.53 25.71 1.91
CA ILE A 49 -73.46 26.00 3.35
C ILE A 49 -74.23 27.29 3.62
N SER A 50 -75.42 27.17 4.21
CA SER A 50 -76.03 28.24 4.99
C SER A 50 -75.57 28.06 6.44
N MET A 51 -74.39 28.57 6.78
CA MET A 51 -73.89 28.61 8.16
C MET A 51 -74.16 29.98 8.73
N GLU A 52 -75.10 30.05 9.67
CA GLU A 52 -75.26 31.21 10.56
C GLU A 52 -74.18 31.10 11.65
N LEU A 53 -73.07 31.81 11.45
CA LEU A 53 -71.99 31.89 12.45
C LEU A 53 -72.43 32.82 13.59
N MET A 54 -72.32 32.35 14.82
CA MET A 54 -72.78 33.08 16.01
C MET A 54 -71.64 33.81 16.72
N CYS A 55 -71.96 34.92 17.37
CA CYS A 55 -71.01 35.70 18.14
C CYS A 55 -70.65 34.99 19.45
N GLU A 56 -69.36 34.84 19.71
CA GLU A 56 -68.85 34.23 20.95
C GLU A 56 -69.04 35.11 22.19
N ILE A 57 -69.29 36.41 22.01
CA ILE A 57 -69.41 37.39 23.11
C ILE A 57 -70.90 37.67 23.43
N HIS A 58 -71.77 37.54 22.43
CA HIS A 58 -73.19 37.86 22.56
C HIS A 58 -74.02 36.64 22.13
N ASP A 59 -74.44 35.86 23.12
CA ASP A 59 -75.24 34.65 22.92
C ASP A 59 -76.50 34.94 22.08
N GLY A 60 -76.74 34.10 21.07
CA GLY A 60 -77.90 34.22 20.19
C GLY A 60 -77.81 35.34 19.14
N CYS A 61 -76.68 36.04 19.03
CA CYS A 61 -76.47 37.03 17.96
C CYS A 61 -75.64 36.47 16.80
N GLU A 62 -76.14 36.60 15.58
CA GLU A 62 -75.41 36.24 14.36
C GLU A 62 -74.30 37.25 14.04
N LEU A 63 -73.18 36.74 13.53
CA LEU A 63 -72.08 37.56 13.02
C LEU A 63 -72.51 38.25 11.73
N LEU A 64 -72.17 39.53 11.63
CA LEU A 64 -72.36 40.30 10.42
C LEU A 64 -71.19 40.02 9.45
N PRO A 65 -71.35 40.30 8.14
CA PRO A 65 -70.25 40.29 7.17
C PRO A 65 -69.31 41.49 7.37
N LEU A 66 -69.04 41.86 8.62
CA LEU A 66 -68.21 42.99 9.03
C LEU A 66 -67.10 42.51 9.95
N TYR A 67 -65.93 43.08 9.74
CA TYR A 67 -64.69 42.80 10.45
C TYR A 67 -64.19 44.07 11.12
N CYS A 68 -63.91 44.00 12.42
CA CYS A 68 -63.33 45.11 13.17
C CYS A 68 -61.83 45.16 12.94
N MET A 69 -61.35 46.19 12.25
CA MET A 69 -59.94 46.37 11.90
C MET A 69 -59.08 46.65 13.14
N ASP A 70 -59.64 47.32 14.15
CA ASP A 70 -58.89 47.67 15.37
C ASP A 70 -58.77 46.51 16.37
N CYS A 71 -59.61 45.47 16.23
CA CYS A 71 -59.63 44.30 17.13
C CYS A 71 -59.31 42.97 16.43
N ASP A 72 -59.12 42.99 15.11
CA ASP A 72 -58.84 41.84 14.26
C ASP A 72 -59.85 40.68 14.44
N CYS A 73 -61.14 40.99 14.57
CA CYS A 73 -62.20 40.00 14.81
C CYS A 73 -63.53 40.31 14.06
N PRO A 74 -64.32 39.27 13.70
CA PRO A 74 -65.68 39.47 13.17
C PRO A 74 -66.65 39.91 14.27
N ILE A 75 -67.69 40.64 13.91
CA ILE A 75 -68.59 41.28 14.89
C ILE A 75 -70.06 41.05 14.56
N CYS A 76 -70.92 40.99 15.58
CA CYS A 76 -72.37 41.02 15.41
C CYS A 76 -72.95 42.44 15.56
N SER A 77 -74.26 42.58 15.39
CA SER A 77 -74.96 43.86 15.55
C SER A 77 -74.76 44.50 16.93
N HIS A 78 -74.77 43.70 18.00
CA HIS A 78 -74.57 44.18 19.36
C HIS A 78 -73.14 44.66 19.61
N CYS A 79 -72.14 43.98 19.04
CA CYS A 79 -70.72 44.36 19.13
C CYS A 79 -70.46 45.80 18.64
N ILE A 80 -71.16 46.24 17.59
CA ILE A 80 -71.01 47.59 17.02
C ILE A 80 -71.40 48.66 18.04
N THR A 81 -72.47 48.40 18.80
CA THR A 81 -73.05 49.36 19.76
C THR A 81 -72.51 49.20 21.19
N SER A 82 -71.83 48.11 21.49
CA SER A 82 -71.22 47.85 22.80
C SER A 82 -69.70 47.96 22.74
N ASN A 83 -69.02 46.85 22.42
CA ASN A 83 -67.60 46.67 22.70
C ASN A 83 -66.69 47.31 21.63
N HIS A 84 -67.22 47.63 20.45
CA HIS A 84 -66.44 48.19 19.33
C HIS A 84 -66.92 49.60 18.93
N VAL A 85 -67.56 50.33 19.85
CA VAL A 85 -68.05 51.69 19.57
C VAL A 85 -66.88 52.60 19.19
N GLY A 86 -66.94 53.16 17.98
CA GLY A 86 -65.92 54.06 17.45
C GLY A 86 -64.75 53.36 16.74
N HIS A 87 -64.75 52.03 16.65
CA HIS A 87 -63.76 51.29 15.85
C HIS A 87 -64.11 51.30 14.36
N LYS A 88 -63.10 51.03 13.53
CA LYS A 88 -63.21 50.93 12.08
C LYS A 88 -63.62 49.52 11.68
N PHE A 89 -64.61 49.45 10.80
CA PHE A 89 -65.14 48.20 10.27
C PHE A 89 -64.96 48.12 8.76
N GLN A 90 -64.70 46.92 8.25
CA GLN A 90 -64.64 46.63 6.82
C GLN A 90 -65.41 45.34 6.52
N ASN A 91 -65.84 45.14 5.27
CA ASN A 91 -66.47 43.89 4.89
C ASN A 91 -65.48 42.73 5.01
N VAL A 92 -65.92 41.60 5.57
CA VAL A 92 -65.09 40.40 5.73
C VAL A 92 -64.53 39.95 4.36
N SER A 93 -65.30 40.02 3.28
CA SER A 93 -64.84 39.62 1.94
C SER A 93 -63.64 40.45 1.48
N GLU A 94 -63.68 41.77 1.68
CA GLU A 94 -62.61 42.68 1.29
C GLU A 94 -61.33 42.48 2.11
N VAL A 95 -61.48 42.22 3.42
CA VAL A 95 -60.35 41.92 4.30
C VAL A 95 -59.70 40.60 3.90
N VAL A 96 -60.50 39.58 3.60
CA VAL A 96 -60.02 38.28 3.11
C VAL A 96 -59.29 38.46 1.77
N GLU A 97 -59.89 39.15 0.80
CA GLU A 97 -59.25 39.44 -0.48
C GLU A 97 -57.93 40.21 -0.33
N SER A 98 -57.90 41.21 0.57
CA SER A 98 -56.68 41.98 0.81
C SER A 98 -55.59 41.18 1.52
N LYS A 99 -55.94 40.38 2.53
CA LYS A 99 -54.99 39.50 3.24
C LYS A 99 -54.47 38.41 2.30
N LEU A 100 -55.32 37.81 1.46
CA LEU A 100 -54.92 36.84 0.44
C LEU A 100 -53.94 37.45 -0.56
N ARG A 101 -54.24 38.64 -1.11
CA ARG A 101 -53.34 39.34 -2.03
C ARG A 101 -51.97 39.64 -1.42
N GLN A 102 -51.91 40.03 -0.15
CA GLN A 102 -50.65 40.26 0.56
C GLN A 102 -49.84 38.97 0.77
N LEU A 103 -50.52 37.86 1.05
CA LEU A 103 -49.90 36.54 1.14
C LEU A 103 -49.38 36.07 -0.22
N GLU A 104 -50.14 36.26 -1.28
CA GLU A 104 -49.74 35.95 -2.66
C GLU A 104 -48.52 36.76 -3.09
N GLU A 105 -48.48 38.06 -2.80
CA GLU A 105 -47.33 38.92 -3.10
C GLU A 105 -46.08 38.53 -2.29
N SER A 106 -46.26 38.15 -1.02
CA SER A 106 -45.18 37.65 -0.16
C SER A 106 -44.64 36.29 -0.64
N LEU A 107 -45.53 35.41 -1.12
CA LEU A 107 -45.19 34.12 -1.71
C LEU A 107 -44.56 34.29 -3.11
N GLY A 108 -44.96 35.34 -3.85
CA GLY A 108 -44.52 35.69 -5.20
C GLY A 108 -43.07 36.17 -5.34
N ASN A 109 -42.27 36.19 -4.26
CA ASN A 109 -40.81 36.34 -4.35
C ASN A 109 -40.13 35.06 -4.90
N GLU A 110 -40.71 34.46 -5.94
CA GLU A 110 -40.24 33.24 -6.61
C GLU A 110 -38.78 33.35 -7.03
N HIS A 111 -38.32 34.54 -7.43
CA HIS A 111 -36.92 34.80 -7.76
C HIS A 111 -35.96 34.56 -6.58
N ALA A 112 -36.37 34.85 -5.35
CA ALA A 112 -35.56 34.55 -4.17
C ALA A 112 -35.49 33.04 -3.91
N VAL A 113 -36.62 32.33 -4.09
CA VAL A 113 -36.71 30.88 -3.95
C VAL A 113 -35.85 30.17 -5.00
N LEU A 114 -35.92 30.60 -6.27
CA LEU A 114 -35.10 30.05 -7.36
C LEU A 114 -33.60 30.24 -7.09
N ARG A 115 -33.17 31.43 -6.64
CA ARG A 115 -31.76 31.67 -6.27
C ARG A 115 -31.30 30.77 -5.12
N LEU A 116 -32.15 30.54 -4.12
CA LEU A 116 -31.82 29.62 -3.03
C LEU A 116 -31.69 28.18 -3.53
N HIS A 117 -32.56 27.74 -4.45
CA HIS A 117 -32.47 26.42 -5.06
C HIS A 117 -31.17 26.23 -5.87
N GLU A 118 -30.76 27.25 -6.63
CA GLU A 118 -29.49 27.25 -7.37
C GLU A 118 -28.29 27.15 -6.41
N LEU A 119 -28.26 27.97 -5.36
CA LEU A 119 -27.22 27.93 -4.33
C LEU A 119 -27.17 26.59 -3.59
N LEU A 120 -28.32 25.97 -3.32
CA LEU A 120 -28.40 24.64 -2.73
C LEU A 120 -27.80 23.60 -3.67
N SER A 121 -28.17 23.63 -4.95
CA SER A 121 -27.63 22.71 -5.96
C SER A 121 -26.11 22.86 -6.12
N ASP A 122 -25.61 24.09 -6.16
CA ASP A 122 -24.18 24.38 -6.20
C ASP A 122 -23.44 23.87 -4.95
N SER A 123 -24.04 24.08 -3.78
CA SER A 123 -23.49 23.59 -2.51
C SER A 123 -23.44 22.06 -2.47
N GLU A 124 -24.49 21.37 -2.93
CA GLU A 124 -24.53 19.91 -3.03
C GLU A 124 -23.47 19.38 -4.01
N ASN A 125 -23.34 20.01 -5.18
CA ASN A 125 -22.32 19.64 -6.17
C ASN A 125 -20.91 19.82 -5.60
N ARG A 126 -20.67 20.93 -4.89
CA ARG A 126 -19.39 21.19 -4.24
C ARG A 126 -19.09 20.19 -3.12
N GLN A 127 -20.10 19.77 -2.35
CA GLN A 127 -19.94 18.69 -1.37
C GLN A 127 -19.56 17.36 -2.03
N LYS A 128 -20.22 16.98 -3.13
CA LYS A 128 -19.89 15.77 -3.89
C LYS A 128 -18.45 15.80 -4.41
N GLN A 129 -18.04 16.90 -5.04
CA GLN A 129 -16.67 17.06 -5.54
C GLN A 129 -15.63 16.98 -4.41
N LEU A 130 -15.91 17.59 -3.24
CA LEU A 130 -15.02 17.49 -2.08
C LEU A 130 -14.94 16.06 -1.54
N ALA A 131 -16.04 15.31 -1.53
CA ALA A 131 -16.07 13.91 -1.11
C ALA A 131 -15.24 13.03 -2.06
N GLU A 132 -15.42 13.19 -3.38
CA GLU A 132 -14.64 12.47 -4.40
C GLU A 132 -13.15 12.83 -4.33
N HIS A 133 -12.82 14.11 -4.19
CA HIS A 133 -11.43 14.54 -4.06
C HIS A 133 -10.78 13.97 -2.80
N ARG A 134 -11.50 13.99 -1.66
CA ARG A 134 -11.05 13.36 -0.41
C ARG A 134 -10.79 11.88 -0.61
N GLU A 135 -11.70 11.15 -1.25
CA GLU A 135 -11.53 9.72 -1.50
C GLU A 135 -10.30 9.44 -2.39
N ASN A 136 -10.11 10.23 -3.45
CA ASN A 136 -8.95 10.10 -4.32
C ASN A 136 -7.63 10.38 -3.59
N LEU A 137 -7.58 11.41 -2.73
CA LEU A 137 -6.40 11.68 -1.91
C LEU A 137 -6.10 10.52 -0.94
N LEU A 138 -7.13 9.97 -0.29
CA LEU A 138 -6.97 8.83 0.61
C LEU A 138 -6.46 7.60 -0.15
N ARG A 139 -7.03 7.30 -1.33
CA ARG A 139 -6.59 6.20 -2.19
C ARG A 139 -5.13 6.34 -2.59
N ASN A 140 -4.72 7.53 -3.03
CA ASN A 140 -3.33 7.81 -3.41
C ASN A 140 -2.34 7.58 -2.26
N VAL A 141 -2.72 7.90 -1.02
CA VAL A 141 -1.87 7.65 0.15
C VAL A 141 -1.70 6.15 0.39
N VAL A 142 -2.80 5.39 0.35
CA VAL A 142 -2.78 3.92 0.53
C VAL A 142 -1.98 3.24 -0.58
N ASP A 143 -2.21 3.60 -1.85
CA ASP A 143 -1.50 3.01 -2.98
C ASP A 143 0.02 3.26 -2.89
N ARG A 144 0.42 4.45 -2.44
CA ARG A 144 1.84 4.79 -2.23
C ARG A 144 2.46 4.05 -1.05
N GLU A 145 1.70 3.85 0.02
CA GLU A 145 2.13 3.04 1.16
C GLU A 145 2.40 1.59 0.71
N GLU A 146 1.46 0.99 -0.02
CA GLU A 146 1.59 -0.37 -0.55
C GLU A 146 2.81 -0.52 -1.47
N GLU A 147 3.02 0.42 -2.40
CA GLU A 147 4.19 0.42 -3.29
C GLU A 147 5.51 0.44 -2.52
N ILE A 148 5.60 1.23 -1.46
CA ILE A 148 6.80 1.31 -0.61
C ILE A 148 7.00 0.01 0.15
N ILE A 149 5.94 -0.55 0.75
CA ILE A 149 5.98 -1.81 1.48
C ILE A 149 6.46 -2.94 0.56
N GLU A 150 5.96 -3.02 -0.67
CA GLU A 150 6.38 -4.03 -1.64
C GLU A 150 7.87 -3.92 -1.97
N LYS A 151 8.36 -2.70 -2.24
CA LYS A 151 9.79 -2.47 -2.51
C LYS A 151 10.67 -2.88 -1.33
N VAL A 152 10.26 -2.56 -0.10
CA VAL A 152 10.99 -2.95 1.12
C VAL A 152 11.00 -4.47 1.30
N LYS A 153 9.87 -5.15 1.10
CA LYS A 153 9.78 -6.62 1.17
C LYS A 153 10.69 -7.29 0.14
N LEU A 154 10.69 -6.79 -1.10
CA LEU A 154 11.54 -7.30 -2.17
C LEU A 154 13.03 -7.11 -1.85
N TRP A 155 13.41 -5.93 -1.36
CA TRP A 155 14.79 -5.65 -0.94
C TRP A 155 15.24 -6.56 0.20
N ARG A 156 14.37 -6.76 1.20
CA ARG A 156 14.61 -7.69 2.31
C ARG A 156 14.86 -9.10 1.78
N GLU A 157 13.99 -9.63 0.92
CA GLU A 157 14.13 -10.98 0.36
C GLU A 157 15.45 -11.15 -0.39
N LYS A 158 15.79 -10.19 -1.26
CA LYS A 158 17.06 -10.18 -1.98
C LYS A 158 18.27 -10.12 -1.05
N MET A 159 18.18 -9.39 0.06
CA MET A 159 19.27 -9.30 1.03
C MET A 159 19.39 -10.59 1.85
N THR A 160 18.27 -11.16 2.28
CA THR A 160 18.23 -12.45 2.97
C THR A 160 18.82 -13.55 2.11
N GLU A 161 18.47 -13.62 0.83
CA GLU A 161 19.03 -14.59 -0.11
C GLU A 161 20.56 -14.43 -0.25
N LYS A 162 21.06 -13.18 -0.32
CA LYS A 162 22.49 -12.91 -0.32
C LYS A 162 23.18 -13.40 0.95
N ILE A 163 22.56 -13.16 2.12
CA ILE A 163 23.10 -13.60 3.41
C ILE A 163 23.13 -15.14 3.45
N ILE A 164 22.03 -15.82 3.13
CA ILE A 164 21.97 -17.29 3.09
C ILE A 164 23.07 -17.85 2.19
N ASN A 165 23.18 -17.36 0.95
CA ASN A 165 24.22 -17.80 0.03
C ASN A 165 25.65 -17.53 0.55
N PHE A 166 25.85 -16.43 1.25
CA PHE A 166 27.14 -16.12 1.86
C PHE A 166 27.46 -17.08 3.01
N THR A 167 26.51 -17.30 3.93
CA THR A 167 26.65 -18.21 5.06
C THR A 167 26.83 -19.66 4.60
N ASP A 168 26.04 -20.15 3.65
CA ASP A 168 26.17 -21.49 3.08
C ASP A 168 27.55 -21.71 2.47
N ASN A 169 28.11 -20.68 1.84
CA ASN A 169 29.46 -20.73 1.30
C ASN A 169 30.51 -20.75 2.42
N GLU A 170 30.36 -19.94 3.47
CA GLU A 170 31.24 -19.98 4.64
C GLU A 170 31.19 -21.33 5.37
N GLU A 171 30.00 -21.90 5.58
CA GLU A 171 29.83 -23.23 6.18
C GLU A 171 30.48 -24.33 5.34
N LYS A 172 30.35 -24.27 4.00
CA LYS A 172 31.06 -25.19 3.11
C LYS A 172 32.57 -25.04 3.19
N MET A 173 33.09 -23.83 3.35
CA MET A 173 34.53 -23.60 3.55
C MET A 173 34.99 -24.17 4.89
N LEU A 174 34.23 -23.92 5.97
CA LEU A 174 34.55 -24.45 7.30
C LEU A 174 34.44 -25.98 7.37
N GLY A 175 33.51 -26.57 6.62
CA GLY A 175 33.41 -28.01 6.40
C GLY A 175 34.67 -28.61 5.77
N LYS A 176 35.32 -27.88 4.86
CA LYS A 176 36.60 -28.29 4.27
C LYS A 176 37.75 -28.13 5.25
N ASP A 177 37.79 -27.03 6.00
CA ASP A 177 38.82 -26.79 7.02
C ASP A 177 38.77 -27.85 8.13
N THR A 178 37.58 -28.24 8.57
CA THR A 178 37.38 -29.34 9.52
C THR A 178 37.76 -30.70 8.94
N THR A 179 37.50 -30.94 7.66
CA THR A 179 37.93 -32.16 6.95
C THR A 179 39.47 -32.23 6.88
N LEU A 180 40.12 -31.13 6.52
CA LEU A 180 41.57 -30.95 6.52
C LEU A 180 42.19 -31.18 7.89
N ALA A 181 41.66 -30.51 8.92
CA ALA A 181 42.12 -30.68 10.30
C ALA A 181 41.97 -32.13 10.78
N SER A 182 40.86 -32.80 10.43
CA SER A 182 40.65 -34.21 10.76
C SER A 182 41.59 -35.15 10.01
N ALA A 183 41.93 -34.84 8.75
CA ALA A 183 42.90 -35.60 7.96
C ALA A 183 44.32 -35.42 8.52
N LEU A 184 44.70 -34.19 8.88
CA LEU A 184 45.97 -33.88 9.53
C LEU A 184 46.09 -34.56 10.90
N LEU A 185 45.02 -34.61 11.68
CA LEU A 185 44.96 -35.38 12.94
C LEU A 185 45.16 -36.87 12.69
N LYS A 186 44.49 -37.45 11.69
CA LYS A 186 44.68 -38.86 11.29
C LYS A 186 46.10 -39.15 10.78
N CYS A 187 46.75 -38.19 10.13
CA CYS A 187 48.15 -38.31 9.73
C CYS A 187 49.09 -38.29 10.94
N LYS A 188 48.79 -37.45 11.95
CA LYS A 188 49.54 -37.39 13.21
C LYS A 188 49.37 -38.65 14.06
N GLU A 189 48.19 -39.24 14.09
CA GLU A 189 47.91 -40.52 14.79
C GLU A 189 48.58 -41.74 14.13
N ARG A 190 49.01 -41.62 12.86
CA ARG A 190 49.62 -42.71 12.08
C ARG A 190 51.13 -42.59 11.86
N ASN A 191 51.82 -41.62 12.48
CA ASN A 191 53.25 -41.37 12.27
C ASN A 191 53.64 -41.30 10.78
N LEU A 192 52.85 -40.61 9.96
CA LEU A 192 53.16 -40.43 8.54
C LEU A 192 54.00 -39.16 8.36
N GLU A 193 55.24 -39.33 7.88
CA GLU A 193 56.19 -38.24 7.62
C GLU A 193 55.64 -37.28 6.54
N ILE A 194 55.32 -36.04 6.92
CA ILE A 194 54.99 -34.97 5.97
C ILE A 194 56.30 -34.54 5.30
N GLY A 195 56.42 -34.80 4.00
CA GLY A 195 57.56 -34.37 3.20
C GLY A 195 57.66 -32.84 3.12
N ARG A 196 58.86 -32.30 2.96
CA ARG A 196 59.15 -30.86 2.96
C ARG A 196 58.53 -30.05 1.80
N GLU A 197 57.79 -30.68 0.89
CA GLU A 197 57.42 -30.13 -0.43
C GLU A 197 55.95 -29.67 -0.56
N ASP A 198 55.13 -29.91 0.47
CA ASP A 198 53.67 -29.65 0.45
C ASP A 198 53.28 -28.22 0.87
N ILE A 199 54.25 -27.40 1.28
CA ILE A 199 54.00 -26.11 1.92
C ILE A 199 54.99 -25.05 1.43
N ALA A 200 54.48 -23.87 1.05
CA ALA A 200 55.27 -22.67 0.75
C ALA A 200 54.85 -21.50 1.65
N VAL A 201 55.68 -20.47 1.77
CA VAL A 201 55.40 -19.30 2.60
C VAL A 201 55.62 -18.03 1.77
N ASP A 202 54.69 -17.08 1.87
CA ASP A 202 54.83 -15.79 1.21
C ASP A 202 55.64 -14.77 2.03
N ARG A 203 55.99 -13.64 1.41
CA ARG A 203 56.75 -12.55 2.06
C ARG A 203 56.04 -11.94 3.27
N CYS A 204 54.72 -12.13 3.40
CA CYS A 204 53.91 -11.63 4.50
C CYS A 204 53.78 -12.67 5.63
N GLY A 205 54.38 -13.86 5.49
CA GLY A 205 54.28 -14.95 6.44
C GLY A 205 52.97 -15.74 6.36
N ASN A 206 52.21 -15.61 5.26
CA ASN A 206 51.07 -16.49 4.99
C ASN A 206 51.57 -17.82 4.41
N ILE A 207 50.88 -18.91 4.74
CA ILE A 207 51.28 -20.27 4.42
C ILE A 207 50.40 -20.78 3.28
N LEU A 208 51.03 -21.23 2.20
CA LEU A 208 50.39 -21.88 1.07
C LEU A 208 50.51 -23.39 1.27
N VAL A 209 49.39 -24.09 1.21
CA VAL A 209 49.35 -25.54 1.43
C VAL A 209 48.73 -26.21 0.20
N SER A 210 49.43 -27.18 -0.37
CA SER A 210 48.83 -28.08 -1.34
C SER A 210 47.98 -29.11 -0.62
N VAL A 211 46.73 -29.25 -1.06
CA VAL A 211 45.79 -30.21 -0.50
C VAL A 211 45.42 -31.20 -1.61
N PRO A 212 46.15 -32.33 -1.74
CA PRO A 212 45.98 -33.27 -2.84
C PRO A 212 44.55 -33.78 -2.99
N ASN A 213 43.86 -34.05 -1.88
CA ASN A 213 42.51 -34.61 -1.88
C ASN A 213 41.43 -33.60 -2.28
N ASP A 214 41.69 -32.30 -2.07
CA ASP A 214 40.75 -31.23 -2.42
C ASP A 214 41.06 -30.63 -3.80
N ASN A 215 42.07 -31.17 -4.49
CA ASN A 215 42.58 -30.64 -5.77
C ASN A 215 42.81 -29.13 -5.69
N ALA A 216 43.35 -28.63 -4.58
CA ALA A 216 43.39 -27.21 -4.29
C ALA A 216 44.65 -26.72 -3.59
N ILE A 217 44.93 -25.43 -3.75
CA ILE A 217 45.95 -24.69 -2.98
C ILE A 217 45.25 -23.73 -2.03
N HIS A 218 45.46 -23.93 -0.72
CA HIS A 218 44.89 -23.11 0.34
C HIS A 218 45.92 -22.05 0.77
N LEU A 219 45.44 -20.84 1.04
CA LEU A 219 46.21 -19.79 1.70
C LEU A 219 45.73 -19.65 3.14
N LEU A 220 46.65 -19.83 4.06
CA LEU A 220 46.46 -19.64 5.50
C LEU A 220 47.26 -18.43 5.96
N ASP A 221 46.82 -17.74 7.01
CA ASP A 221 47.66 -16.74 7.66
C ASP A 221 48.72 -17.38 8.57
N LYS A 222 49.57 -16.54 9.18
CA LYS A 222 50.61 -16.96 10.13
C LYS A 222 50.07 -17.65 11.40
N THR A 223 48.77 -17.53 11.67
CA THR A 223 48.09 -18.22 12.78
C THR A 223 47.40 -19.50 12.33
N LEU A 224 47.65 -19.96 11.09
CA LEU A 224 47.05 -21.13 10.46
C LEU A 224 45.54 -20.97 10.19
N THR A 225 45.03 -19.74 10.16
CA THR A 225 43.63 -19.46 9.83
C THR A 225 43.45 -19.36 8.31
N PHE A 226 42.43 -20.01 7.77
CA PHE A 226 42.13 -19.96 6.33
C PHE A 226 41.81 -18.54 5.87
N LYS A 227 42.48 -18.10 4.79
CA LYS A 227 42.25 -16.81 4.15
C LYS A 227 41.57 -16.93 2.81
N LYS A 228 42.07 -17.83 1.95
CA LYS A 228 41.64 -17.86 0.55
C LYS A 228 41.96 -19.18 -0.11
N LEU A 229 41.07 -19.62 -1.00
CA LEU A 229 41.36 -20.67 -1.96
C LEU A 229 42.03 -20.05 -3.19
N LEU A 230 43.30 -20.37 -3.41
CA LEU A 230 44.09 -19.76 -4.50
C LEU A 230 43.76 -20.42 -5.84
N MET A 231 43.85 -21.75 -5.88
CA MET A 231 43.63 -22.59 -7.06
C MET A 231 42.83 -23.83 -6.70
N THR A 232 42.07 -24.37 -7.65
CA THR A 232 41.18 -25.54 -7.49
C THR A 232 41.15 -26.43 -8.73
N GLU A 233 40.39 -27.52 -8.69
CA GLU A 233 40.10 -28.38 -9.84
C GLU A 233 39.51 -27.61 -11.05
N GLU A 234 38.76 -26.53 -10.82
CA GLU A 234 38.25 -25.66 -11.90
C GLU A 234 39.38 -24.96 -12.66
N ASP A 235 40.51 -24.72 -12.00
CA ASP A 235 41.75 -24.21 -12.60
C ASP A 235 42.59 -25.36 -13.22
N CYS A 236 41.95 -26.52 -13.47
CA CYS A 236 42.57 -27.75 -13.96
C CYS A 236 43.64 -28.34 -13.03
N LEU A 237 43.57 -28.05 -11.74
CA LEU A 237 44.49 -28.61 -10.75
C LEU A 237 44.09 -30.05 -10.43
N HIS A 238 45.03 -30.99 -10.53
CA HIS A 238 44.77 -32.40 -10.25
C HIS A 238 45.81 -32.95 -9.29
N ARG A 239 45.37 -33.33 -8.08
CA ARG A 239 46.21 -33.81 -6.96
C ARG A 239 47.53 -33.03 -6.88
N PRO A 240 47.50 -31.76 -6.46
CA PRO A 240 48.73 -30.98 -6.28
C PRO A 240 49.63 -31.66 -5.24
N THR A 241 50.88 -31.95 -5.62
CA THR A 241 51.87 -32.66 -4.80
C THR A 241 53.04 -31.79 -4.38
N ALA A 242 53.22 -30.63 -5.00
CA ALA A 242 54.30 -29.72 -4.65
C ALA A 242 53.87 -28.27 -4.86
N VAL A 243 54.32 -27.37 -3.99
CA VAL A 243 54.07 -25.93 -4.13
C VAL A 243 55.33 -25.13 -3.83
N ALA A 244 55.64 -24.16 -4.69
CA ALA A 244 56.76 -23.24 -4.52
C ALA A 244 56.36 -21.83 -4.93
N LEU A 245 56.84 -20.83 -4.18
CA LEU A 245 56.64 -19.42 -4.49
C LEU A 245 58.01 -18.78 -4.67
N ASP A 246 58.25 -18.19 -5.83
CA ASP A 246 59.53 -17.57 -6.13
C ASP A 246 59.63 -16.11 -5.61
N ALA A 247 60.82 -15.53 -5.73
CA ALA A 247 61.08 -14.15 -5.33
C ALA A 247 60.39 -13.12 -6.26
N GLU A 248 60.00 -13.50 -7.47
CA GLU A 248 59.33 -12.62 -8.43
C GLU A 248 57.80 -12.58 -8.21
N GLY A 249 57.27 -13.51 -7.41
CA GLY A 249 55.85 -13.62 -7.09
C GLY A 249 55.08 -14.55 -8.02
N TYR A 250 55.74 -15.52 -8.65
CA TYR A 250 55.08 -16.63 -9.34
C TYR A 250 54.97 -17.85 -8.42
N LEU A 251 53.75 -18.38 -8.37
CA LEU A 251 53.39 -19.61 -7.70
C LEU A 251 53.51 -20.76 -8.70
N CYS A 252 54.39 -21.71 -8.40
CA CYS A 252 54.56 -22.96 -9.12
C CYS A 252 53.87 -24.08 -8.34
N VAL A 253 53.03 -24.86 -9.02
CA VAL A 253 52.33 -26.00 -8.43
C VAL A 253 52.57 -27.24 -9.28
N GLY A 254 53.19 -28.26 -8.70
CA GLY A 254 53.37 -29.57 -9.31
C GLY A 254 52.16 -30.46 -9.01
N CYS A 255 51.71 -31.18 -10.03
CA CYS A 255 50.58 -32.11 -9.95
C CYS A 255 51.02 -33.55 -10.23
N GLU A 256 50.31 -34.53 -9.66
CA GLU A 256 50.62 -35.96 -9.85
C GLU A 256 50.51 -36.41 -11.31
N ASN A 257 49.67 -35.74 -12.11
CA ASN A 257 49.56 -36.00 -13.55
C ASN A 257 50.78 -35.51 -14.36
N GLY A 258 51.83 -35.02 -13.71
CA GLY A 258 53.06 -34.51 -14.34
C GLY A 258 52.94 -33.08 -14.87
N GLN A 259 51.83 -32.37 -14.61
CA GLN A 259 51.67 -30.98 -15.01
C GLN A 259 52.27 -30.03 -13.96
N ILE A 260 52.83 -28.92 -14.44
CA ILE A 260 53.23 -27.79 -13.60
C ILE A 260 52.38 -26.58 -13.98
N HIS A 261 51.74 -25.99 -12.98
CA HIS A 261 51.02 -24.74 -13.12
C HIS A 261 51.88 -23.59 -12.59
N VAL A 262 52.12 -22.58 -13.42
CA VAL A 262 52.84 -21.36 -13.02
C VAL A 262 51.90 -20.18 -13.13
N VAL A 263 51.64 -19.51 -12.01
CA VAL A 263 50.63 -18.43 -11.94
C VAL A 263 51.15 -17.26 -11.11
N ASN A 264 50.87 -16.03 -11.54
CA ASN A 264 51.22 -14.85 -10.76
C ASN A 264 50.40 -14.82 -9.44
N TYR A 265 51.09 -14.88 -8.31
CA TYR A 265 50.49 -14.96 -6.99
C TYR A 265 49.66 -13.70 -6.65
N GLN A 266 50.14 -12.52 -7.05
CA GLN A 266 49.44 -11.26 -6.81
C GLN A 266 48.12 -11.18 -7.60
N CYS A 267 48.07 -11.78 -8.79
CA CYS A 267 46.84 -11.95 -9.54
C CYS A 267 45.85 -12.85 -8.81
N LEU A 268 46.31 -13.98 -8.25
CA LEU A 268 45.47 -14.88 -7.45
C LEU A 268 44.92 -14.19 -6.20
N LEU A 269 45.69 -13.31 -5.56
CA LEU A 269 45.26 -12.54 -4.39
C LEU A 269 44.21 -11.47 -4.75
N ASN A 270 44.40 -10.71 -5.83
CA ASN A 270 43.58 -9.54 -6.15
C ASN A 270 42.37 -9.82 -7.05
N THR A 271 42.33 -10.97 -7.73
CA THR A 271 41.20 -11.33 -8.59
C THR A 271 40.16 -12.19 -7.87
N ASN A 272 38.89 -11.86 -8.09
CA ASN A 272 37.76 -12.71 -7.72
C ASN A 272 37.61 -13.85 -8.73
N ARG A 273 37.31 -15.06 -8.24
CA ARG A 273 37.25 -16.32 -9.03
C ARG A 273 36.46 -16.20 -10.33
N LEU A 274 35.30 -15.52 -10.30
CA LEU A 274 34.44 -15.30 -11.47
C LEU A 274 35.09 -14.50 -12.61
N ARG A 275 36.12 -13.69 -12.33
CA ARG A 275 36.85 -12.93 -13.36
C ARG A 275 37.95 -13.76 -14.05
N ARG A 276 38.42 -14.85 -13.43
CA ARG A 276 39.46 -15.73 -13.97
C ARG A 276 38.94 -16.70 -15.04
N LEU A 277 37.64 -17.03 -14.99
CA LEU A 277 36.96 -17.91 -15.96
C LEU A 277 36.68 -17.25 -17.33
N LYS A 278 36.90 -15.93 -17.48
CA LYS A 278 36.66 -15.20 -18.74
C LYS A 278 37.85 -15.19 -19.71
N PHE A 279 38.99 -15.77 -19.34
CA PHE A 279 40.12 -15.88 -20.25
C PHE A 279 39.95 -17.10 -21.15
N PRO A 280 40.00 -16.96 -22.49
CA PRO A 280 39.81 -18.09 -23.38
C PRO A 280 40.94 -19.10 -23.20
N LYS A 281 40.58 -20.39 -23.12
CA LYS A 281 41.53 -21.51 -23.26
C LYS A 281 42.07 -21.48 -24.69
N ILE A 282 43.26 -20.93 -24.89
CA ILE A 282 43.97 -21.01 -26.17
C ILE A 282 44.74 -22.33 -26.19
N SER A 283 44.42 -23.19 -27.15
CA SER A 283 45.15 -24.43 -27.41
C SER A 283 46.52 -24.12 -28.02
N SER A 284 47.57 -24.47 -27.29
CA SER A 284 48.95 -24.89 -27.65
C SER A 284 49.68 -24.47 -28.95
N ASN A 285 49.17 -23.64 -29.86
CA ASN A 285 49.84 -23.41 -31.17
C ASN A 285 50.16 -21.95 -31.54
N ASP A 286 49.84 -20.95 -30.73
CA ASP A 286 50.25 -19.57 -31.00
C ASP A 286 51.32 -19.10 -29.99
N SER A 287 52.58 -19.21 -30.41
CA SER A 287 53.77 -18.82 -29.64
C SER A 287 54.10 -17.33 -29.73
N SER A 288 53.19 -16.50 -30.24
CA SER A 288 53.38 -15.06 -30.31
C SER A 288 52.10 -14.35 -29.92
N LEU A 289 51.99 -13.92 -28.66
CA LEU A 289 51.26 -12.72 -28.20
C LEU A 289 51.36 -12.61 -26.66
N ASN A 290 52.12 -11.62 -26.17
CA ASN A 290 52.31 -11.34 -24.75
C ASN A 290 51.07 -10.66 -24.14
N PHE A 291 50.36 -11.34 -23.22
CA PHE A 291 49.35 -10.75 -22.34
C PHE A 291 49.54 -11.19 -20.88
N PRO A 292 49.20 -10.34 -19.88
CA PRO A 292 49.45 -10.59 -18.47
C PRO A 292 48.40 -11.54 -17.91
N GLY A 293 48.65 -12.84 -18.03
CA GLY A 293 47.77 -13.89 -17.51
C GLY A 293 47.86 -15.19 -18.31
N HIS A 294 49.06 -15.69 -18.58
CA HIS A 294 49.22 -16.97 -19.25
C HIS A 294 49.19 -18.12 -18.23
N PHE A 295 48.23 -19.04 -18.40
CA PHE A 295 48.36 -20.40 -17.93
C PHE A 295 49.31 -21.10 -18.92
N CYS A 296 50.57 -21.31 -18.52
CA CYS A 296 51.56 -21.93 -19.39
C CYS A 296 51.59 -23.43 -19.09
N GLN A 297 50.98 -24.23 -19.96
CA GLN A 297 50.97 -25.69 -19.87
C GLN A 297 52.27 -26.26 -20.44
N LYS A 298 53.41 -25.92 -19.81
CA LYS A 298 54.72 -26.46 -20.21
C LYS A 298 54.94 -27.80 -19.51
N THR A 299 55.42 -28.78 -20.25
CA THR A 299 55.90 -30.04 -19.69
C THR A 299 57.22 -29.79 -18.95
N PHE A 300 57.50 -30.60 -17.92
CA PHE A 300 58.68 -30.50 -17.04
C PHE A 300 60.00 -30.32 -17.83
N ASP A 301 60.12 -31.00 -18.98
CA ASP A 301 61.30 -30.96 -19.86
C ASP A 301 61.54 -29.59 -20.54
N GLU A 302 60.50 -28.78 -20.75
CA GLU A 302 60.61 -27.46 -21.37
C GLU A 302 61.05 -26.37 -20.37
N ILE A 303 60.77 -26.57 -19.08
CA ILE A 303 61.19 -25.67 -18.02
C ILE A 303 62.67 -25.89 -17.71
N LEU A 304 63.13 -27.15 -17.67
CA LEU A 304 64.54 -27.49 -17.44
C LEU A 304 65.46 -27.00 -18.57
N LYS A 305 65.02 -27.03 -19.83
CA LYS A 305 65.80 -26.48 -20.97
C LYS A 305 66.08 -24.98 -20.88
N ASN A 306 65.33 -24.23 -20.08
CA ASN A 306 65.56 -22.79 -19.87
C ASN A 306 66.42 -22.49 -18.63
N TYR A 307 66.79 -23.50 -17.84
CA TYR A 307 67.63 -23.35 -16.65
C TYR A 307 69.08 -23.81 -16.86
N ASP A 308 69.40 -24.46 -17.98
CA ASP A 308 70.76 -24.87 -18.36
C ASP A 308 71.44 -23.89 -19.36
N ALA A 309 71.33 -22.58 -19.13
CA ALA A 309 72.05 -21.54 -19.88
C ALA A 309 72.76 -20.56 -18.95
#